data_AF-A0A2E9JK44-F1
#
_entry.id   AF-A0A2E9JK44-F1
#
_cell.length_a   1.000
_cell.length_b   1.000
_cell.length_c   1.000
_cell.angle_alpha   90.00
_cell.angle_beta   90.00
_cell.angle_gamma   90.00
#
_symmetry.space_group_name_H-M   'P 1'
#
loop_
_entity.id
_entity.type
_entity.pdbx_description
1 polymer ?
#
loop_
_entity_poly.entity_id
_entity_poly.type
_entity_poly.pdbx_seq_one_letter_code
_entity_poly.pdbx_strand_id
1 'polypeptide(L)'
;MNATEEERIPTARILVYSSPVPGVFMASMLVNFYLLKFSTDILLIAPATIGFLLLAARVWDAFTDPAGTRGCRMTGVVNAR
;
A
#
# COMPACT_ATOMS: atom_id res chain seq x y z
N MET A 1 -23.44 -33.90 -9.64
CA MET A 1 -22.44 -33.45 -10.64
C MET A 1 -21.73 -32.26 -10.02
N ASN A 2 -20.44 -32.44 -9.69
CA ASN A 2 -19.67 -31.50 -8.87
C ASN A 2 -19.38 -30.22 -9.64
N ALA A 3 -19.74 -29.06 -9.06
CA ALA A 3 -19.26 -27.76 -9.50
C ALA A 3 -17.77 -27.62 -9.12
N THR A 4 -16.89 -28.32 -9.83
CA THR A 4 -15.45 -28.30 -9.62
C THR A 4 -14.79 -27.32 -10.59
N GLU A 5 -14.15 -26.30 -10.03
CA GLU A 5 -12.96 -25.59 -10.56
C GLU A 5 -13.12 -24.49 -11.64
N GLU A 6 -14.17 -24.42 -12.46
CA GLU A 6 -14.19 -23.45 -13.58
C GLU A 6 -14.47 -21.98 -13.16
N GLU A 7 -15.24 -21.76 -12.09
CA GLU A 7 -15.54 -20.41 -11.58
C GLU A 7 -14.47 -19.88 -10.59
N ARG A 8 -13.50 -20.71 -10.19
CA ARG A 8 -12.48 -20.33 -9.21
C ARG A 8 -11.24 -19.83 -9.92
N ILE A 9 -10.97 -18.53 -9.77
CA ILE A 9 -9.71 -17.95 -10.24
C ILE A 9 -8.52 -18.73 -9.67
N PRO A 10 -7.61 -19.21 -10.53
CA PRO A 10 -6.48 -20.01 -10.09
C PRO A 10 -5.59 -19.20 -9.15
N THR A 11 -5.21 -19.79 -8.01
CA THR A 11 -4.44 -19.14 -6.94
C THR A 11 -3.11 -18.56 -7.44
N ALA A 12 -2.52 -19.18 -8.47
CA ALA A 12 -1.34 -18.66 -9.14
C ALA A 12 -1.55 -17.25 -9.76
N ARG A 13 -2.72 -16.97 -10.34
CA ARG A 13 -3.02 -15.62 -10.88
C ARG A 13 -3.17 -14.59 -9.76
N ILE A 14 -3.74 -14.99 -8.63
CA ILE A 14 -3.87 -14.12 -7.44
C ILE A 14 -2.49 -13.76 -6.91
N LEU A 15 -1.56 -14.73 -6.87
CA LEU A 15 -0.18 -14.51 -6.43
C LEU A 15 0.59 -13.59 -7.38
N VAL A 16 0.49 -13.82 -8.69
CA VAL A 16 1.15 -12.96 -9.70
C VAL A 16 0.60 -11.53 -9.63
N TYR A 17 -0.71 -11.37 -9.47
CA TYR A 17 -1.34 -10.06 -9.32
C TYR A 17 -0.90 -9.32 -8.04
N SER A 18 -0.67 -10.07 -6.95
CA SER A 18 -0.25 -9.50 -5.67
C SER A 18 1.27 -9.32 -5.54
N SER A 19 2.05 -9.83 -6.50
CA SER A 19 3.52 -9.79 -6.48
C SER A 19 4.17 -8.40 -6.33
N PRO A 20 3.63 -7.28 -6.85
CA PRO A 20 4.25 -5.98 -6.66
C PRO A 20 4.04 -5.38 -5.25
N VAL A 21 2.98 -5.81 -4.54
CA VAL A 21 2.62 -5.28 -3.21
C VAL A 21 3.75 -5.39 -2.18
N PRO A 22 4.39 -6.57 -1.98
CA PRO A 22 5.49 -6.69 -1.02
C PRO A 22 6.71 -5.83 -1.41
N GLY A 23 6.94 -5.60 -2.71
CA GLY A 23 8.05 -4.75 -3.19
C GLY A 23 7.87 -3.29 -2.78
N VAL A 24 6.66 -2.75 -3.00
CA VAL A 24 6.31 -1.38 -2.59
C VAL A 24 6.32 -1.24 -1.07
N PHE A 25 5.81 -2.25 -0.36
CA PHE A 25 5.82 -2.27 1.10
C PHE A 25 7.24 -2.27 1.68
N MET A 26 8.13 -3.10 1.13
CA MET A 26 9.52 -3.19 1.57
C MET A 26 10.29 -1.89 1.32
N ALA A 27 10.13 -1.28 0.14
CA ALA A 27 10.74 0.00 -0.18
C ALA A 27 10.26 1.10 0.78
N SER A 28 8.96 1.17 1.05
CA SER A 28 8.35 2.14 1.97
C SER A 28 8.80 1.94 3.42
N MET A 29 8.95 0.69 3.86
CA MET A 29 9.51 0.34 5.16
C MET A 29 10.96 0.80 5.30
N LEU A 30 11.80 0.48 4.31
CA LEU A 30 13.21 0.86 4.33
C LEU A 30 13.40 2.38 4.40
N VAL A 31 12.61 3.13 3.63
CA VAL A 31 12.63 4.60 3.66
C VAL A 31 12.25 5.13 5.04
N ASN A 32 11.18 4.62 5.68
CA ASN A 32 10.81 5.04 7.03
C ASN A 32 11.91 4.75 8.07
N PHE A 33 12.54 3.57 8.00
CA PHE A 33 13.63 3.22 8.90
C PHE A 33 14.85 4.14 8.71
N TYR A 34 15.21 4.43 7.46
CA TYR A 34 16.27 5.36 7.13
C TYR A 34 15.95 6.78 7.63
N LEU A 35 14.72 7.25 7.41
CA LEU A 35 14.28 8.58 7.81
C LEU A 35 14.34 8.76 9.34
N LEU A 36 13.94 7.74 10.09
CA LEU A 36 14.03 7.75 11.55
C LEU A 36 15.48 7.86 12.02
N LYS A 37 16.39 7.06 11.44
CA LYS A 37 17.82 7.07 11.79
C LYS A 37 18.49 8.40 11.43
N PHE A 38 18.27 8.91 10.23
CA PHE A 38 18.82 10.19 9.78
C PHE A 38 18.35 11.36 10.65
N SER A 39 17.07 11.38 11.01
CA SER A 39 16.51 12.48 11.80
C SER A 39 17.06 12.53 13.22
N THR A 40 17.39 11.38 13.81
CA THR A 40 18.00 11.31 15.14
C THR A 40 19.51 11.59 15.12
N ASP A 41 20.23 11.21 14.06
CA ASP A 41 21.70 11.36 13.99
C ASP A 41 22.16 12.72 13.45
N ILE A 42 21.53 13.23 12.38
CA ILE A 42 22.02 14.42 11.67
C ILE A 42 21.27 15.68 12.11
N LEU A 43 19.95 15.57 12.36
CA LEU A 43 19.14 16.72 12.74
C LEU A 43 19.02 16.89 14.26
N LEU A 44 19.45 15.91 15.07
CA LEU A 44 19.30 15.89 16.54
C LEU A 44 17.85 16.16 16.99
N ILE A 45 16.87 15.85 16.15
CA ILE A 45 15.46 15.99 16.48
C ILE A 45 15.08 14.86 17.43
N ALA A 46 14.31 15.19 18.47
CA ALA A 46 13.86 14.19 19.43
C ALA A 46 13.14 13.03 18.70
N PRO A 47 13.44 11.77 19.04
CA PRO A 47 12.82 10.60 18.38
C PRO A 47 11.29 10.64 18.41
N ALA A 48 10.72 11.21 19.46
CA ALA A 48 9.27 11.36 19.65
C ALA A 48 8.62 12.23 18.56
N THR A 49 9.26 13.32 18.12
CA THR A 49 8.72 14.23 17.10
C THR A 49 8.65 13.58 15.72
N ILE A 50 9.68 12.81 15.35
CA ILE A 50 9.70 12.10 14.06
C ILE A 50 8.75 10.91 14.07
N GLY A 51 8.65 10.20 15.20
CA GLY A 51 7.62 9.17 15.40
C GLY A 51 6.20 9.72 15.23
N PHE A 52 5.93 10.91 15.75
CA PHE A 52 4.64 11.59 15.58
C PHE A 52 4.38 12.01 14.12
N LEU A 53 5.39 12.55 13.43
CA LEU A 53 5.31 12.90 12.01
C LEU A 53 5.02 11.67 11.13
N LEU A 54 5.69 10.55 11.39
CA LEU A 54 5.45 9.29 10.68
C LEU A 54 4.04 8.74 10.95
N LEU A 55 3.51 8.93 12.17
CA LEU A 55 2.12 8.58 12.49
C LEU A 55 1.13 9.49 11.74
N ALA A 56 1.38 10.80 11.72
CA ALA A 56 0.58 11.74 10.94
C ALA A 56 0.58 11.38 9.44
N ALA A 57 1.69 10.90 8.90
CA ALA A 57 1.77 10.40 7.53
C ALA A 57 0.87 9.16 7.28
N ARG A 58 0.70 8.25 8.26
CA ARG A 58 -0.24 7.12 8.14
C ARG A 58 -1.69 7.58 8.17
N VAL A 59 -2.00 8.58 9.00
CA VAL A 59 -3.32 9.21 9.05
C VAL A 59 -3.64 9.88 7.72
N TRP A 60 -2.66 10.55 7.12
CA TRP A 60 -2.78 11.13 5.79
C TRP A 60 -3.04 10.08 4.70
N ASP A 61 -2.31 8.96 4.70
CA ASP A 61 -2.51 7.84 3.77
C ASP A 61 -3.96 7.32 3.79
N ALA A 62 -4.51 7.16 5.00
CA ALA A 62 -5.90 6.74 5.22
C ALA A 62 -6.95 7.73 4.65
N PHE A 63 -6.61 9.01 4.51
CA PHE A 63 -7.46 9.99 3.85
C PHE A 63 -7.30 9.96 2.32
N THR A 64 -6.11 9.67 1.80
CA THR A 64 -5.82 9.65 0.36
C THR A 64 -6.23 8.35 -0.33
N ASP A 65 -6.16 7.20 0.34
CA ASP A 65 -6.58 5.89 -0.18
C ASP A 65 -8.03 5.83 -0.70
N PRO A 66 -9.05 6.35 0.03
CA PRO A 66 -10.40 6.40 -0.50
C PRO A 66 -10.55 7.41 -1.66
N ALA A 67 -9.66 8.40 -1.79
CA ALA A 67 -9.65 9.31 -2.93
C ALA A 67 -9.18 8.61 -4.22
N GLY A 68 -8.14 7.77 -4.14
CA GLY A 68 -7.68 6.96 -5.27
C GLY A 68 -8.69 5.88 -5.71
N THR A 69 -9.35 5.24 -4.74
CA THR A 69 -10.36 4.20 -5.01
C THR A 69 -11.60 4.75 -5.71
N ARG A 70 -12.01 5.99 -5.39
CA ARG A 70 -13.13 6.66 -6.09
C ARG A 70 -12.82 6.91 -7.58
N GLY A 71 -11.55 7.11 -7.95
CA GLY A 71 -11.12 7.28 -9.33
C GLY A 71 -11.21 6.00 -10.16
N CYS A 72 -10.75 4.86 -9.62
CA CYS A 72 -10.81 3.57 -10.34
C CYS A 72 -12.24 2.99 -10.46
N ARG A 73 -13.18 3.41 -9.61
CA ARG A 73 -14.58 2.96 -9.71
C ARG A 73 -15.29 3.40 -11.00
N MET A 74 -14.78 4.42 -11.71
CA MET A 74 -15.45 4.97 -12.89
C MET A 74 -14.99 4.38 -14.23
N THR A 75 -13.90 3.63 -14.29
CA THR A 75 -13.33 3.19 -15.59
C THR A 75 -13.68 1.75 -15.99
N GLY A 76 -14.19 0.93 -15.06
CA GLY A 76 -14.49 -0.49 -15.30
C GLY A 76 -15.90 -0.84 -15.81
N VAL A 77 -16.83 0.11 -15.86
CA VAL A 77 -18.24 -0.14 -16.25
C VAL A 77 -18.57 0.32 -17.69
N VAL A 78 -17.62 0.91 -18.42
CA VAL A 78 -17.88 1.49 -19.76
C VAL A 78 -17.62 0.52 -20.92
N ASN A 79 -16.99 -0.65 -20.69
CA ASN A 79 -16.67 -1.58 -21.78
C ASN A 79 -17.06 -3.03 -21.49
N ALA A 80 -18.34 -3.24 -21.18
CA ALA A 80 -19.00 -4.54 -21.27
C ALA A 80 -20.17 -4.41 -22.25
N ARG A 81 -19.86 -4.44 -23.55
CA ARG A 81 -20.81 -4.66 -24.63
C ARG A 81 -20.16 -5.47 -25.73
#